data_AF-A0A961TC70-F1
#
_entry.id   AF-A0A961TC70-F1
#
_cell.length_a   1.000
_cell.length_b   1.000
_cell.length_c   1.000
_cell.angle_alpha   90.00
_cell.angle_beta   90.00
_cell.angle_gamma   90.00
#
_symmetry.space_group_name_H-M   'P 1'
#
loop_
_entity.id
_entity.type
_entity.pdbx_description
1 polymer ?
#
loop_
_entity_poly.entity_id
_entity_poly.type
_entity_poly.pdbx_seq_one_letter_code
_entity_poly.pdbx_strand_id
1 'polypeptide(L)'
;GNCDRRRDYLAAASDLLVADLEEMAANWQAGGAARKALEEKGISGGLSTILTGMGSLSYGELAGERMKLGLLLGDPEEEHDCFSDNTHNSHLNDAVGIRNAYLGTYIRPDGTVLSGPSISELVAARDPAIDGELKADLDATIAAMEAMAKRAETTEAYDQMIATGNDEGNAVVQAAIDGLIKQTKSIERVTAALELAKIEVEGSDSLDSPDAVFK
;
A
#
# COMPACT_ATOMS: atom_id res chain seq x y z
N GLY A 1 -5.06 21.46 -34.39
CA GLY A 1 -4.58 20.71 -33.20
C GLY A 1 -5.34 21.17 -31.97
N ASN A 2 -5.22 20.47 -30.85
CA ASN A 2 -6.04 20.70 -29.65
C ASN A 2 -5.23 21.28 -28.48
N CYS A 3 -4.18 22.08 -28.75
CA CYS A 3 -3.22 22.51 -27.73
C CYS A 3 -3.87 23.38 -26.64
N ASP A 4 -4.72 24.34 -27.00
CA ASP A 4 -5.43 25.19 -26.02
C ASP A 4 -6.31 24.34 -25.10
N ARG A 5 -7.09 23.41 -25.67
CA ARG A 5 -7.94 22.51 -24.89
C ARG A 5 -7.14 21.61 -23.93
N ARG A 6 -5.98 21.11 -24.34
CA ARG A 6 -5.11 20.29 -23.49
C ARG A 6 -4.48 21.11 -22.36
N ARG A 7 -4.07 22.34 -22.64
CA ARG A 7 -3.59 23.29 -21.61
C ARG A 7 -4.68 23.54 -20.58
N ASP A 8 -5.88 23.87 -21.03
CA ASP A 8 -7.00 24.22 -20.14
C ASP A 8 -7.42 23.01 -19.29
N TYR A 9 -7.40 21.80 -19.87
CA TYR A 9 -7.67 20.57 -19.12
C TYR A 9 -6.61 20.30 -18.04
N LEU A 10 -5.33 20.42 -18.39
CA LEU A 10 -4.24 20.20 -17.42
C LEU A 10 -4.35 21.17 -16.24
N ALA A 11 -4.63 22.45 -16.51
CA ALA A 11 -4.85 23.44 -15.45
C ALA A 11 -6.03 23.05 -14.54
N ALA A 12 -7.19 22.75 -15.12
CA ALA A 12 -8.36 22.37 -14.33
C ALA A 12 -8.16 21.09 -13.50
N ALA A 13 -7.47 20.08 -14.06
CA ALA A 13 -7.15 18.85 -13.35
C ALA A 13 -6.15 19.10 -12.21
N SER A 14 -5.14 19.95 -12.41
CA SER A 14 -4.20 20.34 -11.35
C SER A 14 -4.88 21.14 -10.24
N ASP A 15 -5.77 22.07 -10.59
CA ASP A 15 -6.52 22.85 -9.59
C ASP A 15 -7.41 21.94 -8.73
N LEU A 16 -8.08 20.95 -9.35
CA LEU A 16 -8.87 19.96 -8.62
C LEU A 16 -8.00 19.09 -7.69
N LEU A 17 -6.86 18.60 -8.18
CA LEU A 17 -5.93 17.82 -7.37
C LEU A 17 -5.45 18.59 -6.13
N VAL A 18 -5.10 19.87 -6.29
CA VAL A 18 -4.69 20.71 -5.16
C VAL A 18 -5.84 20.89 -4.17
N ALA A 19 -7.05 21.14 -4.65
CA ALA A 19 -8.23 21.28 -3.79
C ALA A 19 -8.51 20.00 -2.99
N ASP A 20 -8.46 18.83 -3.63
CA ASP A 20 -8.68 17.53 -2.97
C ASP A 20 -7.61 17.25 -1.91
N LEU A 21 -6.34 17.58 -2.19
CA LEU A 21 -5.24 17.44 -1.23
C LEU A 21 -5.36 18.40 -0.04
N GLU A 22 -5.80 19.64 -0.28
CA GLU A 22 -6.09 20.61 0.78
C GLU A 22 -7.24 20.13 1.68
N GLU A 23 -8.30 19.58 1.09
CA GLU A 23 -9.40 18.96 1.83
C GLU A 23 -8.92 17.78 2.67
N MET A 24 -8.14 16.87 2.08
CA MET A 24 -7.59 15.71 2.78
C MET A 24 -6.73 16.13 3.97
N ALA A 25 -5.86 17.12 3.78
CA ALA A 25 -5.05 17.67 4.86
C ALA A 25 -5.93 18.27 5.97
N ALA A 26 -6.95 19.07 5.61
CA ALA A 26 -7.87 19.68 6.56
C ALA A 26 -8.68 18.64 7.37
N ASN A 27 -9.08 17.54 6.74
CA ASN A 27 -9.83 16.46 7.39
C ASN A 27 -9.04 15.77 8.52
N TRP A 28 -7.71 15.78 8.46
CA TRP A 28 -6.82 15.17 9.47
C TRP A 28 -6.24 16.15 10.49
N GLN A 29 -6.42 17.46 10.30
CA GLN A 29 -6.03 18.47 11.30
C GLN A 29 -6.79 18.28 12.62
N ALA A 30 -6.31 18.94 13.68
CA ALA A 30 -7.00 18.94 14.98
C ALA A 30 -8.44 19.43 14.82
N GLY A 31 -9.42 18.58 15.13
CA GLY A 31 -10.84 18.86 14.95
C GLY A 31 -11.40 18.68 13.53
N GLY A 32 -10.58 18.21 12.58
CA GLY A 32 -11.00 17.82 11.24
C GLY A 32 -11.93 16.60 11.23
N ALA A 33 -12.70 16.42 10.16
CA ALA A 33 -13.77 15.43 10.10
C ALA A 33 -13.26 13.98 10.21
N ALA A 34 -12.21 13.61 9.47
CA ALA A 34 -11.64 12.27 9.51
C ALA A 34 -11.03 11.96 10.89
N ARG A 35 -10.29 12.92 11.46
CA ARG A 35 -9.71 12.76 12.80
C ARG A 35 -10.78 12.59 13.88
N LYS A 36 -11.84 13.41 13.86
CA LYS A 36 -12.98 13.27 14.77
C LYS A 36 -13.67 11.93 14.61
N ALA A 37 -13.96 11.51 13.38
CA ALA A 37 -14.60 10.24 13.10
C ALA A 37 -13.77 9.05 13.62
N LEU A 38 -12.44 9.12 13.55
CA LEU A 38 -11.56 8.11 14.12
C LEU A 38 -11.59 8.13 15.67
N GLU A 39 -11.50 9.31 16.27
CA GLU A 39 -11.53 9.50 17.73
C GLU A 39 -12.88 9.04 18.33
N GLU A 40 -14.00 9.28 17.64
CA GLU A 40 -15.35 8.87 18.04
C GLU A 40 -15.56 7.35 18.07
N LYS A 41 -14.73 6.58 17.35
CA LYS A 41 -14.72 5.10 17.41
C LYS A 41 -14.09 4.55 18.70
N GLY A 42 -13.51 5.41 19.54
CA GLY A 42 -12.77 5.02 20.74
C GLY A 42 -11.47 4.28 20.41
N ILE A 43 -10.76 3.84 21.45
CA ILE A 43 -9.42 3.23 21.30
C ILE A 43 -9.47 1.98 20.43
N SER A 44 -10.32 1.00 20.79
CA SER A 44 -10.41 -0.26 20.05
C SER A 44 -10.87 -0.06 18.61
N GLY A 45 -11.88 0.79 18.38
CA GLY A 45 -12.37 1.07 17.03
C GLY A 45 -11.36 1.85 16.18
N GLY A 46 -10.59 2.76 16.78
CA GLY A 46 -9.49 3.45 16.12
C GLY A 46 -8.38 2.49 15.68
N LEU A 47 -7.94 1.61 16.58
CA LEU A 47 -6.95 0.57 16.28
C LEU A 47 -7.44 -0.39 15.19
N SER A 48 -8.70 -0.86 15.29
CA SER A 48 -9.31 -1.68 14.24
C SER A 48 -9.34 -0.96 12.90
N THR A 49 -9.63 0.35 12.86
CA THR A 49 -9.63 1.13 11.61
C THR A 49 -8.24 1.17 10.98
N ILE A 50 -7.19 1.43 11.77
CA ILE A 50 -5.81 1.49 11.26
C ILE A 50 -5.37 0.13 10.72
N LEU A 51 -5.60 -0.95 11.48
CA LEU A 51 -5.23 -2.31 11.07
C LEU A 51 -6.03 -2.80 9.87
N THR A 52 -7.31 -2.41 9.77
CA THR A 52 -8.14 -2.67 8.58
C THR A 52 -7.56 -1.98 7.36
N GLY A 53 -7.19 -0.71 7.45
CA GLY A 53 -6.57 0.04 6.35
C GLY A 53 -5.23 -0.57 5.93
N MET A 54 -4.38 -0.94 6.90
CA MET A 54 -3.11 -1.63 6.61
C MET A 54 -3.33 -2.97 5.89
N GLY A 55 -4.26 -3.80 6.37
CA GLY A 55 -4.55 -5.10 5.79
C GLY A 55 -5.16 -4.98 4.39
N SER A 56 -6.14 -4.10 4.22
CA SER A 56 -6.85 -3.89 2.94
C SER A 56 -5.93 -3.30 1.86
N LEU A 57 -5.11 -2.30 2.22
CA LEU A 57 -4.10 -1.77 1.31
C LEU A 57 -3.07 -2.84 0.94
N SER A 58 -2.67 -3.70 1.88
CA SER A 58 -1.72 -4.78 1.60
C SER A 58 -2.30 -5.83 0.64
N TYR A 59 -3.51 -6.32 0.92
CA TYR A 59 -4.06 -7.51 0.27
C TYR A 59 -4.88 -7.18 -0.97
N GLY A 60 -6.12 -6.73 -0.80
CA GLY A 60 -7.04 -6.51 -1.91
C GLY A 60 -6.49 -5.49 -2.90
N GLU A 61 -6.10 -4.31 -2.40
CA GLU A 61 -5.66 -3.21 -3.26
C GLU A 61 -4.29 -3.44 -3.88
N LEU A 62 -3.22 -3.46 -3.08
CA LEU A 62 -1.87 -3.46 -3.64
C LEU A 62 -1.47 -4.82 -4.20
N ALA A 63 -1.57 -5.90 -3.41
CA ALA A 63 -1.19 -7.21 -3.90
C ALA A 63 -2.13 -7.70 -4.99
N GLY A 64 -3.44 -7.50 -4.83
CA GLY A 64 -4.45 -7.97 -5.77
C GLY A 64 -4.61 -7.08 -6.98
N GLU A 65 -5.40 -6.02 -6.83
CA GLU A 65 -5.84 -5.17 -7.94
C GLU A 65 -4.68 -4.49 -8.67
N ARG A 66 -3.67 -3.99 -7.95
CA ARG A 66 -2.59 -3.20 -8.59
C ARG A 66 -1.42 -4.03 -9.10
N MET A 67 -1.16 -5.21 -8.54
CA MET A 67 0.02 -6.00 -8.89
C MET A 67 -0.32 -7.35 -9.50
N LYS A 68 -1.17 -8.16 -8.85
CA LYS A 68 -1.41 -9.54 -9.29
C LYS A 68 -2.23 -9.58 -10.57
N LEU A 69 -3.17 -8.67 -10.77
CA LEU A 69 -4.00 -8.60 -11.97
C LEU A 69 -3.16 -8.50 -13.26
N GLY A 70 -2.33 -7.46 -13.38
CA GLY A 70 -1.46 -7.27 -14.55
C GLY A 70 -0.47 -8.42 -14.75
N LEU A 71 0.08 -8.97 -13.65
CA LEU A 71 0.96 -10.14 -13.70
C LEU A 71 0.25 -11.41 -14.20
N LEU A 72 -1.02 -11.63 -13.82
CA LEU A 72 -1.81 -12.79 -14.26
C LEU A 72 -2.18 -12.70 -15.74
N LEU A 73 -2.55 -11.50 -16.20
CA LEU A 73 -2.92 -11.25 -17.59
C LEU A 73 -1.69 -11.19 -18.50
N GLY A 74 -0.52 -10.89 -17.94
CA GLY A 74 0.68 -10.63 -18.71
C GLY A 74 0.54 -9.39 -19.59
N ASP A 75 -0.29 -8.43 -19.15
CA ASP A 75 -0.71 -7.25 -19.92
C ASP A 75 0.01 -5.99 -19.41
N PRO A 76 0.94 -5.43 -20.20
CA PRO A 76 1.59 -4.14 -19.95
C PRO A 76 0.63 -2.98 -19.67
N GLU A 77 -0.58 -2.98 -20.25
CA GLU A 77 -1.53 -1.87 -20.11
C GLU A 77 -2.29 -1.89 -18.77
N GLU A 78 -2.18 -2.99 -18.01
CA GLU A 78 -2.72 -3.10 -16.64
C GLU A 78 -1.76 -2.54 -15.59
N GLU A 79 -0.63 -1.96 -16.00
CA GLU A 79 0.27 -1.21 -15.12
C GLU A 79 -0.37 0.12 -14.65
N HIS A 80 -0.33 0.40 -13.34
CA HIS A 80 -0.98 1.55 -12.71
C HIS A 80 -0.48 2.93 -13.21
N ASP A 81 0.83 3.15 -13.31
CA ASP A 81 1.44 4.43 -13.72
C ASP A 81 2.09 4.36 -15.12
N CYS A 82 1.54 3.55 -16.02
CA CYS A 82 2.10 3.17 -17.33
C CYS A 82 2.56 4.35 -18.21
N PHE A 83 1.94 5.53 -18.12
CA PHE A 83 2.34 6.69 -18.92
C PHE A 83 3.62 7.38 -18.42
N SER A 84 4.03 7.10 -17.18
CA SER A 84 5.14 7.77 -16.51
C SER A 84 6.27 6.83 -16.08
N ASP A 85 6.13 5.52 -16.35
CA ASP A 85 7.05 4.46 -15.93
C ASP A 85 7.37 4.48 -14.42
N ASN A 86 6.39 4.86 -13.59
CA ASN A 86 6.62 5.15 -12.16
C ASN A 86 5.97 4.15 -11.19
N THR A 87 5.36 3.06 -11.68
CA THR A 87 4.57 2.13 -10.85
C THR A 87 5.37 1.51 -9.72
N HIS A 88 6.62 1.18 -9.98
CA HIS A 88 7.53 0.63 -8.98
C HIS A 88 7.71 1.56 -7.77
N ASN A 89 7.74 2.87 -7.98
CA ASN A 89 7.84 3.85 -6.91
C ASN A 89 6.52 3.98 -6.15
N SER A 90 5.38 3.96 -6.86
CA SER A 90 4.07 3.99 -6.21
C SER A 90 3.88 2.79 -5.30
N HIS A 91 4.13 1.56 -5.80
CA HIS A 91 4.03 0.34 -5.01
C HIS A 91 4.99 0.30 -3.81
N LEU A 92 6.24 0.73 -4.00
CA LEU A 92 7.20 0.82 -2.91
C LEU A 92 6.72 1.80 -1.83
N ASN A 93 6.22 2.98 -2.21
CA ASN A 93 5.79 3.99 -1.23
C ASN A 93 4.48 3.61 -0.51
N ASP A 94 3.58 2.86 -1.16
CA ASP A 94 2.42 2.26 -0.49
C ASP A 94 2.86 1.27 0.60
N ALA A 95 3.82 0.38 0.29
CA ALA A 95 4.39 -0.55 1.28
C ALA A 95 5.11 0.18 2.42
N VAL A 96 5.86 1.25 2.10
CA VAL A 96 6.50 2.12 3.11
C VAL A 96 5.45 2.78 4.01
N GLY A 97 4.33 3.24 3.44
CA GLY A 97 3.20 3.79 4.19
C GLY A 97 2.63 2.81 5.22
N ILE A 98 2.43 1.55 4.82
CA ILE A 98 1.96 0.48 5.72
C ILE A 98 2.95 0.27 6.87
N ARG A 99 4.26 0.16 6.58
CA ARG A 99 5.30 0.01 7.63
C ARG A 99 5.34 1.21 8.57
N ASN A 100 5.26 2.42 8.04
CA ASN A 100 5.29 3.66 8.81
C ASN A 100 4.09 3.75 9.78
N ALA A 101 2.90 3.34 9.34
CA ALA A 101 1.71 3.29 10.18
C ALA A 101 1.88 2.34 11.38
N TYR A 102 2.51 1.17 11.16
CA TYR A 102 2.76 0.19 12.22
C TYR A 102 3.81 0.68 13.24
N LEU A 103 4.91 1.26 12.73
CA LEU A 103 6.06 1.67 13.53
C LEU A 103 5.91 3.07 14.15
N GLY A 104 4.89 3.85 13.76
CA GLY A 104 4.68 5.20 14.26
C GLY A 104 5.82 6.16 13.90
N THR A 105 6.47 5.95 12.76
CA THR A 105 7.61 6.74 12.29
C THR A 105 7.45 7.11 10.82
N TYR A 106 7.87 8.33 10.45
CA TYR A 106 7.86 8.83 9.08
C TYR A 106 9.06 9.73 8.84
N ILE A 107 9.79 9.50 7.75
CA ILE A 107 10.88 10.39 7.31
C ILE A 107 10.28 11.41 6.35
N ARG A 108 10.33 12.69 6.73
CA ARG A 108 9.83 13.79 5.90
C ARG A 108 10.73 14.00 4.67
N PRO A 109 10.24 14.69 3.63
CA PRO A 109 11.05 15.03 2.46
C PRO A 109 12.33 15.83 2.78
N ASP A 110 12.35 16.57 3.89
CA ASP A 110 13.53 17.31 4.36
C ASP A 110 14.53 16.45 5.15
N GLY A 111 14.27 15.15 5.29
CA GLY A 111 15.07 14.19 6.05
C GLY A 111 14.81 14.17 7.55
N THR A 112 13.92 15.03 8.08
CA THR A 112 13.57 14.99 9.50
C THR A 112 12.65 13.82 9.82
N VAL A 113 12.84 13.22 11.00
CA VAL A 113 12.03 12.10 11.46
C VAL A 113 10.84 12.64 12.28
N LEU A 114 9.63 12.23 11.93
CA LEU A 114 8.46 12.28 12.78
C LEU A 114 8.33 10.92 13.47
N SER A 115 8.26 10.91 14.80
CA SER A 115 8.00 9.69 15.57
C SER A 115 7.03 9.96 16.72
N GLY A 116 6.34 8.91 17.16
CA GLY A 116 5.42 8.94 18.29
C GLY A 116 5.05 7.53 18.75
N PRO A 117 4.08 7.40 19.67
CA PRO A 117 3.55 6.11 20.09
C PRO A 117 3.11 5.28 18.89
N SER A 118 3.41 3.99 18.91
CA SER A 118 3.21 3.09 17.76
C SER A 118 2.33 1.89 18.08
N ILE A 119 1.75 1.28 17.03
CA ILE A 119 1.07 -0.01 17.16
C ILE A 119 2.09 -1.09 17.53
N SER A 120 3.30 -1.03 16.97
CA SER A 120 4.40 -1.96 17.33
C SER A 120 4.67 -1.98 18.83
N GLU A 121 4.77 -0.83 19.50
CA GLU A 121 4.97 -0.77 20.96
C GLU A 121 3.80 -1.39 21.73
N LEU A 122 2.56 -1.14 21.28
CA LEU A 122 1.36 -1.70 21.88
C LEU A 122 1.31 -3.23 21.75
N VAL A 123 1.64 -3.74 20.56
CA VAL A 123 1.70 -5.18 20.30
C VAL A 123 2.85 -5.80 21.09
N ALA A 124 4.03 -5.20 21.10
CA ALA A 124 5.19 -5.72 21.84
C ALA A 124 4.92 -5.86 23.34
N ALA A 125 4.16 -4.93 23.92
CA ALA A 125 3.74 -5.00 25.32
C ALA A 125 2.76 -6.16 25.61
N ARG A 126 2.03 -6.63 24.59
CA ARG A 126 1.01 -7.68 24.70
C ARG A 126 1.55 -9.05 24.30
N ASP A 127 2.19 -9.12 23.14
CA ASP A 127 2.80 -10.30 22.54
C ASP A 127 4.05 -9.88 21.73
N PRO A 128 5.26 -9.94 22.32
CA PRO A 128 6.48 -9.54 21.64
C PRO A 128 6.87 -10.46 20.47
N ALA A 129 6.37 -11.70 20.44
CA ALA A 129 6.65 -12.62 19.35
C ALA A 129 5.89 -12.21 18.08
N ILE A 130 4.61 -11.87 18.22
CA ILE A 130 3.78 -11.41 17.09
C ILE A 130 4.25 -10.04 16.58
N ASP A 131 4.66 -9.12 17.47
CA ASP A 131 5.27 -7.86 17.03
C ASP A 131 6.55 -8.10 16.19
N GLY A 132 7.42 -8.99 16.68
CA GLY A 132 8.64 -9.37 15.96
C GLY A 132 8.34 -9.99 14.59
N GLU A 133 7.32 -10.83 14.52
CA GLU A 133 6.86 -11.46 13.28
C GLU A 133 6.36 -10.42 12.26
N LEU A 134 5.45 -9.52 12.65
CA LEU A 134 4.94 -8.52 11.71
C LEU A 134 6.04 -7.56 11.25
N LYS A 135 6.97 -7.14 12.12
CA LYS A 135 8.12 -6.33 11.69
C LYS A 135 8.97 -7.05 10.65
N ALA A 136 9.27 -8.33 10.87
CA ALA A 136 10.05 -9.11 9.91
C ALA A 136 9.33 -9.26 8.57
N ASP A 137 8.01 -9.43 8.57
CA ASP A 137 7.22 -9.53 7.34
C ASP A 137 7.11 -8.19 6.60
N LEU A 138 6.95 -7.07 7.33
CA LEU A 138 7.00 -5.72 6.75
C LEU A 138 8.38 -5.44 6.12
N ASP A 139 9.47 -5.75 6.83
CA ASP A 139 10.83 -5.53 6.34
C ASP A 139 11.15 -6.41 5.12
N ALA A 140 10.67 -7.67 5.09
CA ALA A 140 10.79 -8.54 3.94
C ALA A 140 10.03 -8.00 2.72
N THR A 141 8.83 -7.45 2.93
CA THR A 141 8.03 -6.82 1.87
C THR A 141 8.74 -5.59 1.31
N ILE A 142 9.28 -4.72 2.17
CA ILE A 142 10.06 -3.57 1.73
C ILE A 142 11.29 -4.01 0.93
N ALA A 143 12.03 -5.02 1.38
CA ALA A 143 13.19 -5.51 0.64
C ALA A 143 12.82 -6.05 -0.76
N ALA A 144 11.67 -6.72 -0.89
CA ALA A 144 11.17 -7.17 -2.19
C ALA A 144 10.75 -6.00 -3.10
N MET A 145 10.05 -5.00 -2.54
CA MET A 145 9.67 -3.77 -3.26
C MET A 145 10.90 -2.95 -3.70
N GLU A 146 11.92 -2.83 -2.85
CA GLU A 146 13.19 -2.17 -3.19
C GLU A 146 13.94 -2.92 -4.29
N ALA A 147 13.92 -4.25 -4.28
CA ALA A 147 14.51 -5.06 -5.35
C ALA A 147 13.78 -4.84 -6.68
N MET A 148 12.45 -4.75 -6.65
CA MET A 148 11.61 -4.44 -7.81
C MET A 148 11.89 -3.02 -8.34
N ALA A 149 11.88 -2.01 -7.47
CA ALA A 149 12.22 -0.63 -7.85
C ALA A 149 13.62 -0.52 -8.45
N LYS A 150 14.61 -1.17 -7.84
CA LYS A 150 15.97 -1.20 -8.37
C LYS A 150 16.02 -1.85 -9.76
N ARG A 151 15.28 -2.93 -9.99
CA ARG A 151 15.20 -3.56 -11.32
C ARG A 151 14.57 -2.62 -12.34
N ALA A 152 13.52 -1.89 -11.93
CA ALA A 152 12.82 -0.91 -12.76
C ALA A 152 13.77 0.18 -13.28
N GLU A 153 14.65 0.65 -12.40
CA GLU A 153 15.61 1.71 -12.70
C GLU A 153 16.85 1.23 -13.49
N THR A 154 17.19 -0.07 -13.43
CA THR A 154 18.50 -0.55 -13.89
C THR A 154 18.48 -1.62 -14.98
N THR A 155 17.37 -2.34 -15.13
CA THR A 155 17.27 -3.48 -16.05
C THR A 155 16.17 -3.30 -17.08
N GLU A 156 14.94 -3.07 -16.66
CA GLU A 156 13.74 -3.02 -17.50
C GLU A 156 12.60 -2.31 -16.76
N ALA A 157 11.64 -1.69 -17.46
CA ALA A 157 10.49 -1.04 -16.85
C ALA A 157 9.50 -2.05 -16.22
N TYR A 158 8.55 -1.56 -15.42
CA TYR A 158 7.63 -2.44 -14.66
C TYR A 158 6.69 -3.23 -15.59
N ASP A 159 6.11 -2.59 -16.62
CA ASP A 159 5.36 -3.25 -17.70
C ASP A 159 6.11 -4.44 -18.32
N GLN A 160 7.42 -4.28 -18.54
CA GLN A 160 8.27 -5.34 -19.07
C GLN A 160 8.43 -6.48 -18.07
N MET A 161 8.47 -6.18 -16.75
CA MET A 161 8.55 -7.20 -15.72
C MET A 161 7.31 -8.08 -15.66
N ILE A 162 6.12 -7.53 -15.93
CA ILE A 162 4.85 -8.29 -15.92
C ILE A 162 4.52 -8.93 -17.26
N ALA A 163 5.29 -8.65 -18.31
CA ALA A 163 5.01 -9.15 -19.66
C ALA A 163 5.12 -10.69 -19.77
N THR A 164 4.29 -11.26 -20.64
CA THR A 164 4.35 -12.70 -20.94
C THR A 164 5.73 -13.12 -21.43
N GLY A 165 6.32 -14.14 -20.81
CA GLY A 165 7.61 -14.71 -21.19
C GLY A 165 8.83 -14.08 -20.52
N ASN A 166 8.63 -13.12 -19.59
CA ASN A 166 9.69 -12.61 -18.72
C ASN A 166 9.66 -13.29 -17.35
N ASP A 167 10.14 -14.54 -17.28
CA ASP A 167 10.08 -15.33 -16.05
C ASP A 167 10.86 -14.67 -14.89
N GLU A 168 12.00 -14.03 -15.17
CA GLU A 168 12.78 -13.33 -14.15
C GLU A 168 12.11 -12.05 -13.64
N GLY A 169 11.47 -11.27 -14.53
CA GLY A 169 10.69 -10.08 -14.14
C GLY A 169 9.45 -10.47 -13.33
N ASN A 170 8.70 -11.46 -13.82
CA ASN A 170 7.51 -11.99 -13.17
C ASN A 170 7.81 -12.48 -11.75
N ALA A 171 8.95 -13.16 -11.56
CA ALA A 171 9.38 -13.62 -10.24
C ALA A 171 9.67 -12.47 -9.26
N VAL A 172 10.19 -11.34 -9.73
CA VAL A 172 10.46 -10.17 -8.89
C VAL A 172 9.15 -9.52 -8.42
N VAL A 173 8.19 -9.33 -9.33
CA VAL A 173 6.86 -8.80 -8.98
C VAL A 173 6.12 -9.76 -8.04
N GLN A 174 6.18 -11.07 -8.32
CA GLN A 174 5.56 -12.09 -7.49
C GLN A 174 6.13 -12.11 -6.05
N ALA A 175 7.45 -11.90 -5.88
CA ALA A 175 8.04 -11.85 -4.55
C ALA A 175 7.51 -10.68 -3.69
N ALA A 176 7.25 -9.54 -4.32
CA ALA A 176 6.65 -8.39 -3.65
C ALA A 176 5.17 -8.66 -3.29
N ILE A 177 4.40 -9.26 -4.19
CA ILE A 177 3.02 -9.72 -3.94
C ILE A 177 2.98 -10.72 -2.77
N ASP A 178 3.87 -11.70 -2.75
CA ASP A 178 3.93 -12.71 -1.70
C ASP A 178 4.24 -12.08 -0.32
N GLY A 179 5.11 -11.07 -0.29
CA GLY A 179 5.39 -10.27 0.91
C GLY A 179 4.13 -9.60 1.46
N LEU A 180 3.39 -8.90 0.60
CA LEU A 180 2.14 -8.23 0.96
C LEU A 180 1.05 -9.21 1.47
N ILE A 181 0.90 -10.36 0.82
CA ILE A 181 -0.02 -11.41 1.26
C ILE A 181 0.40 -11.95 2.63
N LYS A 182 1.70 -12.15 2.84
CA LYS A 182 2.23 -12.66 4.11
C LYS A 182 2.04 -11.67 5.25
N GLN A 183 2.41 -10.40 5.06
CA GLN A 183 2.26 -9.39 6.11
C GLN A 183 0.78 -9.18 6.49
N THR A 184 -0.15 -9.36 5.54
CA THR A 184 -1.60 -9.30 5.82
C THR A 184 -2.00 -10.33 6.87
N LYS A 185 -1.53 -11.58 6.76
CA LYS A 185 -1.79 -12.62 7.77
C LYS A 185 -1.19 -12.26 9.13
N SER A 186 -0.07 -11.55 9.16
CA SER A 186 0.53 -11.05 10.39
C SER A 186 -0.25 -9.88 10.99
N ILE A 187 -0.85 -9.00 10.16
CA ILE A 187 -1.79 -7.95 10.59
C ILE A 187 -3.06 -8.54 11.22
N GLU A 188 -3.62 -9.61 10.64
CA GLU A 188 -4.76 -10.32 11.23
C GLU A 188 -4.41 -10.94 12.60
N ARG A 189 -3.21 -11.52 12.73
CA ARG A 189 -2.70 -12.05 14.00
C ARG A 189 -2.47 -10.97 15.05
N VAL A 190 -1.94 -9.81 14.66
CA VAL A 190 -1.85 -8.62 15.53
C VAL A 190 -3.22 -8.18 16.01
N THR A 191 -4.20 -8.12 15.10
CA THR A 191 -5.58 -7.74 15.44
C THR A 191 -6.16 -8.68 16.50
N ALA A 192 -5.95 -9.99 16.35
CA ALA A 192 -6.37 -10.99 17.32
C ALA A 192 -5.62 -10.89 18.66
N ALA A 193 -4.31 -10.66 18.64
CA ALA A 193 -3.48 -10.53 19.85
C ALA A 193 -3.89 -9.33 20.72
N LEU A 194 -4.35 -8.25 20.07
CA LEU A 194 -4.90 -7.06 20.72
C LEU A 194 -6.37 -7.22 21.15
N GLU A 195 -6.97 -8.41 20.98
CA GLU A 195 -8.36 -8.70 21.32
C GLU A 195 -9.37 -7.74 20.64
N LEU A 196 -9.03 -7.27 19.44
CA LEU A 196 -9.88 -6.41 18.65
C LEU A 196 -10.96 -7.23 17.92
N ALA A 197 -12.06 -6.58 17.57
CA ALA A 197 -13.05 -7.18 16.67
C ALA A 197 -12.35 -7.59 15.36
N LYS A 198 -12.79 -8.71 14.77
CA LYS A 198 -12.27 -9.17 13.49
C LYS A 198 -12.37 -8.03 12.48
N ILE A 199 -11.23 -7.66 11.90
CA ILE A 199 -11.16 -6.68 10.82
C ILE A 199 -11.64 -7.33 9.52
N GLU A 200 -12.28 -6.54 8.67
CA GLU A 200 -12.68 -6.94 7.34
C GLU A 200 -11.61 -6.44 6.37
N VAL A 201 -10.69 -7.33 6.01
CA VAL A 201 -9.67 -7.03 4.99
C VAL A 201 -10.35 -7.14 3.63
N GLU A 202 -10.23 -6.08 2.83
CA GLU A 202 -10.70 -6.09 1.44
C GLU A 202 -9.98 -7.17 0.63
N GLY A 203 -10.76 -8.00 -0.07
CA GLY A 203 -10.27 -9.07 -0.94
C GLY A 203 -10.01 -8.59 -2.37
N SER A 204 -9.60 -9.49 -3.24
CA SER A 204 -9.47 -9.22 -4.69
C SER A 204 -9.68 -10.51 -5.47
N ASP A 205 -10.41 -10.44 -6.59
CA ASP A 205 -10.64 -11.61 -7.45
C ASP A 205 -9.33 -12.17 -8.01
N SER A 206 -8.33 -11.31 -8.25
CA SER A 206 -7.00 -11.74 -8.71
C SER A 206 -6.24 -12.62 -7.70
N LEU A 207 -6.62 -12.56 -6.41
CA LEU A 207 -6.07 -13.37 -5.33
C LEU A 207 -7.02 -14.52 -4.93
N ASP A 208 -8.29 -14.19 -4.73
CA ASP A 208 -9.29 -15.05 -4.12
C ASP A 208 -10.03 -15.93 -5.15
N SER A 209 -10.06 -15.53 -6.41
CA SER A 209 -10.70 -16.25 -7.51
C SER A 209 -9.99 -16.04 -8.87
N PRO A 210 -8.71 -16.42 -9.02
CA PRO A 210 -7.91 -16.05 -10.20
C PRO A 210 -8.52 -16.50 -11.54
N ASP A 211 -9.22 -17.64 -11.56
CA ASP A 211 -9.91 -18.14 -12.76
C ASP A 211 -11.10 -17.27 -13.22
N ALA A 212 -11.62 -16.41 -12.36
CA ALA A 212 -12.71 -15.49 -12.68
C ALA A 212 -12.23 -14.30 -13.52
N VAL A 213 -10.96 -13.90 -13.38
CA VAL A 213 -10.36 -12.76 -14.07
C VAL A 213 -10.24 -12.97 -15.58
N PHE A 214 -10.20 -14.24 -16.03
CA PHE A 214 -10.08 -14.60 -17.44
C PHE A 214 -11.42 -14.80 -18.17
N LYS A 215 -12.55 -14.38 -17.57
CA LYS A 215 -13.91 -14.56 -18.13
C LYS A 215 -14.53 -13.24 -18.57
#